data_AF-A0A9E6B7F4-F1
#
_entry.id   AF-A0A9E6B7F4-F1
#
_cell.length_a   1.000
_cell.length_b   1.000
_cell.length_c   1.000
_cell.angle_alpha   90.00
_cell.angle_beta   90.00
_cell.angle_gamma   90.00
#
_symmetry.space_group_name_H-M   'P 1'
#
loop_
_entity.id
_entity.type
_entity.pdbx_description
1 polymer ?
#
loop_
_entity_poly.entity_id
_entity_poly.type
_entity_poly.pdbx_seq_one_letter_code
_entity_poly.pdbx_strand_id
1 'polypeptide(L)'
;MKLTSHIIKKIASLHGSGLTQSAIAKQLGMSQSSISIAINRHKGTFGKEPTRPVSARLTDLEMDFLIEQAALAGVSKSDYIRKIIRKSAGMFEPDVETNSKLTGLISELSRIGNNLNQMATVLNRALANDSVPKLYKVDRDKIEDLWVHVAVLTKGIKAMLNRNSKNIRAFKDGDL
;
A
#
# COMPACT_ATOMS: atom_id res chain seq x y z
N MET A 1 13.01 21.90 -15.54
CA MET A 1 13.46 21.33 -14.26
C MET A 1 13.30 19.80 -14.29
N LYS A 2 14.34 19.02 -13.96
CA LYS A 2 14.27 17.55 -14.00
C LYS A 2 13.53 17.00 -12.77
N LEU A 3 12.68 16.00 -12.96
CA LEU A 3 11.96 15.30 -11.88
C LEU A 3 12.92 14.35 -11.13
N THR A 4 13.53 14.82 -10.05
CA THR A 4 14.35 13.99 -9.16
C THR A 4 13.50 13.26 -8.11
N SER A 5 14.05 12.21 -7.50
CA SER A 5 13.35 11.43 -6.45
C SER A 5 12.83 12.30 -5.30
N HIS A 6 13.65 13.27 -4.85
CA HIS A 6 13.25 14.20 -3.79
C HIS A 6 12.07 15.11 -4.22
N ILE A 7 12.12 15.63 -5.46
CA ILE A 7 11.04 16.47 -6.01
C ILE A 7 9.75 15.65 -6.17
N ILE A 8 9.85 14.40 -6.62
CA ILE A 8 8.69 13.50 -6.77
C ILE A 8 8.03 13.23 -5.41
N LYS A 9 8.80 12.92 -4.37
CA LYS A 9 8.28 12.73 -3.00
C LYS A 9 7.64 14.01 -2.46
N LYS A 10 8.26 15.17 -2.69
CA LYS A 10 7.71 16.47 -2.29
C LYS A 10 6.38 16.77 -2.99
N ILE A 11 6.29 16.54 -4.30
CA ILE A 11 5.05 16.70 -5.06
C ILE A 11 3.96 15.75 -4.54
N ALA A 12 4.29 14.48 -4.29
CA ALA A 12 3.34 13.50 -3.77
C ALA A 12 2.86 13.85 -2.35
N SER A 13 3.74 14.38 -1.50
CA SER A 13 3.38 14.86 -0.17
C SER A 13 2.46 16.07 -0.23
N LEU A 14 2.77 17.09 -1.07
CA LEU A 14 1.92 18.26 -1.25
C LEU A 14 0.55 17.87 -1.83
N HIS A 15 0.52 16.97 -2.80
CA HIS A 15 -0.73 16.42 -3.33
C HIS A 15 -1.50 15.63 -2.29
N GLY A 16 -0.81 14.85 -1.44
CA GLY A 16 -1.42 14.10 -0.32
C GLY A 16 -2.00 15.00 0.77
N SER A 17 -1.43 16.20 0.96
CA SER A 17 -1.99 17.23 1.85
C SER A 17 -3.19 17.99 1.27
N GLY A 18 -3.67 17.62 0.08
CA GLY A 18 -4.90 18.17 -0.53
C GLY A 18 -4.69 19.36 -1.46
N LEU A 19 -3.44 19.78 -1.72
CA LEU A 19 -3.15 20.82 -2.72
C LEU A 19 -3.47 20.32 -4.13
N THR A 20 -4.13 21.16 -4.92
CA THR A 20 -4.45 20.85 -6.32
C THR A 20 -3.18 20.82 -7.17
N GLN A 21 -3.16 20.04 -8.25
CA GLN A 21 -2.00 19.99 -9.17
C GLN A 21 -1.67 21.36 -9.75
N SER A 22 -2.67 22.23 -9.93
CA SER A 22 -2.50 23.63 -10.34
C SER A 22 -1.77 24.47 -9.30
N ALA A 23 -2.17 24.35 -8.02
CA ALA A 23 -1.52 25.05 -6.92
C ALA A 23 -0.06 24.59 -6.75
N ILE A 24 0.19 23.27 -6.83
CA ILE A 24 1.53 22.69 -6.76
C ILE A 24 2.40 23.16 -7.95
N ALA A 25 1.83 23.16 -9.16
CA ALA A 25 2.50 23.66 -10.36
C ALA A 25 2.93 25.12 -10.21
N LYS A 26 2.04 25.99 -9.72
CA LYS A 26 2.33 27.40 -9.46
C LYS A 26 3.38 27.58 -8.36
N GLN A 27 3.28 26.82 -7.27
CA GLN A 27 4.21 26.88 -6.14
C GLN A 27 5.62 26.40 -6.51
N LEU A 28 5.75 25.42 -7.40
CA LEU A 28 7.04 24.83 -7.78
C LEU A 28 7.57 25.35 -9.13
N GLY A 29 6.85 26.25 -9.81
CA GLY A 29 7.22 26.74 -11.14
C GLY A 29 7.28 25.63 -12.20
N MET A 30 6.43 24.61 -12.07
CA MET A 30 6.41 23.43 -12.96
C MET A 30 5.11 23.38 -13.76
N SER A 31 5.11 22.70 -14.91
CA SER A 31 3.87 22.44 -15.65
C SER A 31 2.98 21.44 -14.90
N GLN A 32 1.66 21.54 -15.05
CA GLN A 32 0.73 20.56 -14.47
C GLN A 32 0.99 19.14 -15.00
N SER A 33 1.43 19.00 -16.25
CA SER A 33 1.85 17.70 -16.82
C SER A 33 3.02 17.08 -16.06
N SER A 34 4.00 17.89 -15.63
CA SER A 34 5.13 17.43 -14.83
C SER A 34 4.69 16.96 -13.43
N ILE A 35 3.71 17.62 -12.84
CA ILE A 35 3.10 17.25 -11.55
C ILE A 35 2.36 15.91 -11.67
N SER A 36 1.52 15.74 -12.70
CA SER A 36 0.79 14.50 -12.97
C SER A 36 1.73 13.30 -13.18
N ILE A 37 2.80 13.48 -13.97
CA ILE A 37 3.83 12.46 -14.17
C ILE A 37 4.51 12.09 -12.84
N ALA A 38 4.84 13.08 -12.00
CA ALA A 38 5.46 12.83 -10.70
C ALA A 38 4.55 12.02 -9.77
N ILE A 39 3.26 12.34 -9.71
CA ILE A 39 2.26 11.62 -8.89
C ILE A 39 2.14 10.18 -9.36
N ASN A 40 2.01 9.94 -10.67
CA ASN A 40 1.91 8.59 -11.23
C ASN A 40 3.19 7.78 -11.00
N ARG A 41 4.36 8.42 -11.14
CA ARG A 41 5.66 7.79 -10.83
C ARG A 41 5.75 7.42 -9.35
N HIS A 42 5.31 8.29 -8.43
CA HIS A 42 5.28 7.99 -7.00
C HIS A 42 4.33 6.83 -6.65
N LYS A 43 3.12 6.81 -7.24
CA LYS A 43 2.15 5.71 -7.06
C LYS A 43 2.71 4.36 -7.51
N GLY A 44 3.42 4.32 -8.64
CA GLY A 44 4.09 3.10 -9.12
C GLY A 44 5.35 2.71 -8.34
N THR A 45 5.80 3.54 -7.39
CA THR A 45 6.99 3.26 -6.57
C THR A 45 6.63 2.69 -5.19
N PHE A 46 5.40 2.88 -4.70
CA PHE A 46 4.93 2.20 -3.49
C PHE A 46 4.94 0.69 -3.72
N GLY A 47 5.85 -0.02 -3.04
CA GLY A 47 6.02 -1.46 -3.13
C GLY A 47 7.22 -1.95 -3.95
N LYS A 48 7.92 -1.06 -4.67
CA LYS A 48 9.22 -1.39 -5.30
C LYS A 48 10.36 -0.84 -4.46
N GLU A 49 10.57 -1.44 -3.30
CA GLU A 49 11.87 -1.37 -2.62
C GLU A 49 12.95 -1.76 -3.65
N PRO A 50 14.07 -1.00 -3.76
CA PRO A 50 15.15 -1.34 -4.67
C PRO A 50 15.71 -2.71 -4.27
N THR A 51 15.31 -3.73 -5.03
CA THR A 51 15.75 -5.10 -4.78
C THR A 51 17.18 -5.21 -5.27
N ARG A 52 18.13 -5.43 -4.36
CA ARG A 52 19.50 -5.76 -4.74
C ARG A 52 19.55 -7.19 -5.26
N PRO A 53 20.17 -7.45 -6.42
CA PRO A 53 20.34 -8.81 -6.90
C PRO A 53 21.24 -9.58 -5.93
N VAL A 54 20.82 -10.77 -5.54
CA VAL A 54 21.61 -11.74 -4.77
C VAL A 54 21.76 -12.97 -5.66
N SER A 55 22.99 -13.49 -5.77
CA SER A 55 23.29 -14.70 -6.50
C SER A 55 23.96 -15.71 -5.59
N ALA A 56 23.68 -16.99 -5.82
CA ALA A 56 24.34 -18.12 -5.19
C ALA A 56 24.64 -19.15 -6.28
N ARG A 57 25.72 -19.90 -6.11
CA ARG A 57 26.05 -21.03 -6.99
C ARG A 57 25.39 -22.28 -6.42
N LEU A 58 24.76 -23.05 -7.30
CA LEU A 58 24.15 -24.33 -6.99
C LEU A 58 24.76 -25.37 -7.93
N THR A 59 24.87 -26.59 -7.45
CA THR A 59 25.10 -27.77 -8.28
C THR A 59 23.85 -28.06 -9.12
N ASP A 60 24.00 -28.87 -10.17
CA ASP A 60 22.87 -29.24 -11.05
C ASP A 60 21.77 -29.95 -10.25
N LEU A 61 22.14 -30.84 -9.33
CA LEU A 61 21.21 -31.52 -8.42
C LEU A 61 20.42 -30.56 -7.52
N GLU A 62 21.09 -29.56 -6.94
CA GLU A 62 20.43 -28.55 -6.10
C GLU A 62 19.50 -27.65 -6.90
N MET A 63 19.87 -27.34 -8.15
CA MET A 63 19.04 -26.57 -9.06
C MET A 63 17.76 -27.34 -9.43
N ASP A 64 17.87 -28.62 -9.74
CA ASP A 64 16.72 -29.47 -10.07
C ASP A 64 15.78 -29.61 -8.87
N PHE A 65 16.34 -29.86 -7.68
CA PHE A 65 15.57 -29.90 -6.44
C PHE A 65 14.84 -28.58 -6.18
N LEU A 66 15.51 -27.44 -6.38
CA LEU A 66 14.90 -26.12 -6.22
C LEU A 66 13.72 -25.92 -7.20
N ILE A 67 13.87 -26.34 -8.45
CA ILE A 67 12.83 -26.23 -9.47
C ILE A 67 11.61 -27.05 -9.07
N GLU A 68 11.82 -28.29 -8.64
CA GLU A 68 10.76 -29.20 -8.21
C GLU A 68 9.99 -28.63 -7.02
N GLN A 69 10.72 -28.17 -5.99
CA GLN A 69 10.09 -27.61 -4.79
C GLN A 69 9.34 -26.30 -5.08
N ALA A 70 9.86 -25.45 -5.97
CA ALA A 70 9.15 -24.24 -6.40
C ALA A 70 7.86 -24.58 -7.17
N ALA A 71 7.89 -25.62 -8.01
CA ALA A 71 6.73 -26.11 -8.74
C ALA A 71 5.66 -26.68 -7.80
N LEU A 72 6.04 -27.49 -6.81
CA LEU A 72 5.14 -28.01 -5.78
C LEU A 72 4.49 -26.88 -4.96
N ALA A 73 5.24 -25.81 -4.70
CA ALA A 73 4.74 -24.63 -3.99
C ALA A 73 3.93 -23.66 -4.89
N GLY A 74 3.81 -23.94 -6.20
CA GLY A 74 3.06 -23.13 -7.16
C GLY A 74 3.61 -21.71 -7.34
N VAL A 75 4.92 -21.50 -7.14
CA VAL A 75 5.56 -20.18 -7.22
C VAL A 75 6.79 -20.19 -8.11
N SER A 76 7.26 -19.01 -8.53
CA SER A 76 8.52 -18.91 -9.28
C SER A 76 9.72 -19.34 -8.41
N LYS A 77 10.79 -19.82 -9.04
CA LYS A 77 12.07 -20.12 -8.35
C LYS A 77 12.54 -18.98 -7.45
N SER A 78 12.46 -17.74 -7.95
CA SER A 78 12.89 -16.56 -7.21
C SER A 78 12.00 -16.28 -6.00
N ASP A 79 10.69 -16.47 -6.13
CA ASP A 79 9.76 -16.29 -5.00
C ASP A 79 9.90 -17.40 -3.98
N TYR A 80 10.19 -18.63 -4.42
CA TYR A 80 10.47 -19.75 -3.54
C TYR A 80 11.74 -19.50 -2.70
N ILE A 81 12.84 -19.04 -3.32
CA ILE A 81 14.06 -18.64 -2.58
C ILE A 81 13.76 -17.52 -1.59
N ARG A 82 13.01 -16.49 -2.02
CA ARG A 82 12.61 -15.39 -1.11
C ARG A 82 11.83 -15.92 0.08
N LYS A 83 10.93 -16.89 -0.13
CA LYS A 83 10.17 -17.51 0.95
C LYS A 83 11.06 -18.24 1.94
N ILE A 84 12.00 -19.06 1.45
CA ILE A 84 12.96 -19.77 2.32
C ILE A 84 13.80 -18.79 3.13
N ILE A 85 14.35 -17.75 2.49
CA ILE A 85 15.18 -16.74 3.17
C ILE A 85 14.37 -15.97 4.20
N ARG A 86 13.14 -15.56 3.87
CA ARG A 86 12.26 -14.87 4.81
C ARG A 86 11.92 -15.75 6.02
N LYS A 87 11.52 -17.00 5.76
CA LYS A 87 11.19 -17.97 6.82
C LYS A 87 12.39 -18.24 7.74
N SER A 88 13.57 -18.48 7.18
CA SER A 88 14.80 -18.70 7.97
C SER A 88 15.26 -17.47 8.75
N ALA A 89 15.02 -16.27 8.22
CA ALA A 89 15.29 -15.01 8.92
C ALA A 89 14.21 -14.63 9.96
N GLY A 90 13.20 -15.48 10.19
CA GLY A 90 12.07 -15.18 11.07
C GLY A 90 11.20 -14.01 10.59
N MET A 91 11.27 -13.67 9.31
CA MET A 91 10.41 -12.65 8.72
C MET A 91 8.98 -13.15 8.62
N PHE A 92 8.03 -12.24 8.88
CA PHE A 92 6.61 -12.53 8.79
C PHE A 92 6.22 -12.92 7.36
N GLU A 93 5.85 -14.18 7.16
CA GLU A 93 5.18 -14.67 5.97
C GLU A 93 3.72 -14.95 6.31
N PRO A 94 2.78 -14.09 5.89
CA PRO A 94 1.36 -14.37 6.09
C PRO A 94 0.97 -15.63 5.31
N ASP A 95 0.32 -16.57 5.98
CA ASP A 95 -0.34 -17.71 5.35
C ASP A 95 -1.44 -17.24 4.37
N VAL A 96 -2.00 -18.16 3.58
CA VAL A 96 -3.00 -17.83 2.56
C VAL A 96 -4.24 -17.14 3.14
N GLU A 97 -4.70 -17.56 4.33
CA GLU A 97 -5.84 -16.94 5.02
C GLU A 97 -5.49 -15.52 5.49
N THR A 98 -4.30 -15.35 6.06
CA THR A 98 -3.82 -14.04 6.53
C THR A 98 -3.58 -13.07 5.38
N ASN A 99 -3.04 -13.53 4.25
CA ASN A 99 -2.89 -12.73 3.03
C ASN A 99 -4.22 -12.28 2.43
N SER A 100 -5.22 -13.17 2.41
CA SER A 100 -6.58 -12.83 1.97
C SER A 100 -7.17 -11.74 2.86
N LYS A 101 -7.00 -11.85 4.18
CA LYS A 101 -7.45 -10.82 5.14
C LYS A 101 -6.73 -9.49 4.96
N LEU A 102 -5.41 -9.51 4.79
CA LEU A 102 -4.62 -8.30 4.50
C LEU A 102 -5.08 -7.63 3.21
N THR A 103 -5.34 -8.41 2.16
CA THR A 103 -5.86 -7.90 0.89
C THR A 103 -7.25 -7.26 1.06
N GLY A 104 -8.12 -7.89 1.87
CA GLY A 104 -9.40 -7.32 2.27
C GLY A 104 -9.24 -5.98 2.97
N LEU A 105 -8.33 -5.88 3.95
CA LEU A 105 -8.05 -4.63 4.65
C LEU A 105 -7.49 -3.55 3.70
N ILE A 106 -6.61 -3.90 2.77
CA ILE A 106 -6.09 -2.95 1.77
C ILE A 106 -7.22 -2.42 0.87
N SER A 107 -8.19 -3.26 0.51
CA SER A 107 -9.37 -2.85 -0.25
C SER A 107 -10.24 -1.84 0.52
N GLU A 108 -10.52 -2.13 1.79
CA GLU A 108 -11.27 -1.25 2.69
C GLU A 108 -10.57 0.10 2.86
N LEU A 109 -9.25 0.10 3.04
CA LEU A 109 -8.44 1.31 3.11
C LEU A 109 -8.49 2.11 1.79
N SER A 110 -8.48 1.43 0.65
CA SER A 110 -8.60 2.06 -0.66
C SER A 110 -9.95 2.76 -0.84
N ARG A 111 -11.04 2.15 -0.34
CA ARG A 111 -12.39 2.75 -0.36
C ARG A 111 -12.46 4.00 0.51
N ILE A 112 -11.92 3.95 1.73
CA ILE A 112 -11.82 5.13 2.61
C ILE A 112 -11.04 6.24 1.90
N GLY A 113 -9.89 5.91 1.31
CA GLY A 113 -9.08 6.86 0.57
C GLY A 113 -9.83 7.52 -0.60
N ASN A 114 -10.61 6.75 -1.35
CA ASN A 114 -11.44 7.26 -2.43
C ASN A 114 -12.53 8.21 -1.92
N ASN A 115 -13.21 7.87 -0.83
CA ASN A 115 -14.24 8.72 -0.23
C ASN A 115 -13.64 10.03 0.31
N LEU A 116 -12.49 9.97 0.99
CA LEU A 116 -11.74 11.16 1.43
C LEU A 116 -11.35 12.05 0.25
N ASN A 117 -10.85 11.47 -0.84
CA ASN A 117 -10.44 12.24 -2.02
C ASN A 117 -11.64 12.91 -2.73
N GLN A 118 -12.80 12.26 -2.73
CA GLN A 118 -14.04 12.87 -3.23
C GLN A 118 -14.48 14.06 -2.39
N MET A 119 -14.47 13.93 -1.05
CA MET A 119 -14.79 15.04 -0.15
C MET A 119 -13.81 16.20 -0.32
N ALA A 120 -12.51 15.93 -0.38
CA ALA A 120 -11.50 16.93 -0.66
C ALA A 120 -11.75 17.64 -2.00
N THR A 121 -12.18 16.90 -3.03
CA THR A 121 -12.53 17.49 -4.33
C THR A 121 -13.73 18.43 -4.24
N VAL A 122 -14.78 18.04 -3.52
CA VAL A 122 -15.98 18.88 -3.30
C VAL A 122 -15.60 20.16 -2.55
N LEU A 123 -14.83 20.04 -1.47
CA LEU A 123 -14.37 21.17 -0.66
C LEU A 123 -13.47 22.11 -1.47
N ASN A 124 -12.50 21.56 -2.21
CA ASN A 124 -11.60 22.35 -3.05
C ASN A 124 -12.36 23.10 -4.18
N ARG A 125 -13.41 22.50 -4.75
CA ARG A 125 -14.27 23.18 -5.73
C ARG A 125 -15.08 24.31 -5.10
N ALA A 126 -15.61 24.11 -3.90
CA ALA A 126 -16.35 25.14 -3.17
C ALA A 126 -15.44 26.32 -2.82
N LEU A 127 -14.22 26.05 -2.33
CA LEU A 127 -13.20 27.05 -2.03
C LEU A 127 -12.77 27.83 -3.28
N ALA A 128 -12.56 27.16 -4.41
CA ALA A 128 -12.18 27.82 -5.65
C ALA A 128 -13.26 28.77 -6.20
N ASN A 129 -14.52 28.50 -5.88
CA ASN A 129 -15.67 29.28 -6.31
C ASN A 129 -16.16 30.28 -5.23
N ASP A 130 -15.37 30.48 -4.16
CA ASP A 130 -15.70 31.31 -2.99
C ASP A 130 -17.12 31.05 -2.43
N SER A 131 -17.50 29.77 -2.47
CA SER A 131 -18.86 29.29 -2.19
C SER A 131 -18.85 28.43 -0.93
N VAL A 132 -19.91 28.52 -0.12
CA VAL A 132 -20.10 27.58 1.00
C VAL A 132 -20.32 26.18 0.45
N PRO A 133 -19.58 25.14 0.90
CA PRO A 133 -19.78 23.77 0.43
C PRO A 133 -21.21 23.32 0.75
N LYS A 134 -22.00 23.06 -0.29
CA LYS A 134 -23.33 22.45 -0.14
C LYS A 134 -23.12 20.95 -0.01
N LEU A 135 -23.28 20.41 1.19
CA LEU A 135 -23.30 18.97 1.43
C LEU A 135 -24.67 18.44 1.00
N TYR A 136 -24.70 17.73 -0.13
CA TYR A 136 -25.91 17.09 -0.61
C TYR A 136 -26.13 15.75 0.12
N LYS A 137 -27.33 15.17 0.00
CA LYS A 137 -27.64 13.84 0.59
C LYS A 137 -26.59 12.78 0.20
N VAL A 138 -26.13 12.83 -1.06
CA VAL A 138 -25.06 12.00 -1.61
C VAL A 138 -23.73 12.16 -0.87
N ASP A 139 -23.43 13.33 -0.29
CA ASP A 139 -22.21 13.54 0.50
C ASP A 139 -22.35 12.98 1.93
N ARG A 140 -23.57 12.99 2.48
CA ARG A 140 -23.86 12.30 3.76
C ARG A 140 -23.75 10.79 3.61
N ASP A 141 -24.30 10.23 2.54
CA ASP A 141 -24.22 8.79 2.26
C ASP A 141 -22.74 8.34 2.13
N LYS A 142 -21.87 9.19 1.57
CA LYS A 142 -20.42 8.92 1.50
C LYS A 142 -19.71 9.00 2.84
N ILE A 143 -20.12 9.90 3.73
CA ILE A 143 -19.58 9.98 5.10
C ILE A 143 -19.97 8.71 5.87
N GLU A 144 -21.20 8.25 5.69
CA GLU A 144 -21.70 7.00 6.30
C GLU A 144 -20.95 5.77 5.74
N ASP A 145 -20.76 5.69 4.41
CA ASP A 145 -19.96 4.64 3.76
C ASP A 145 -18.50 4.62 4.25
N LEU A 146 -17.89 5.79 4.40
CA LEU A 146 -16.54 5.91 4.99
C LEU A 146 -16.49 5.36 6.42
N TRP A 147 -17.50 5.66 7.24
CA TRP A 147 -17.57 5.18 8.62
C TRP A 147 -17.69 3.65 8.69
N VAL A 148 -18.49 3.05 7.80
CA VAL A 148 -18.61 1.58 7.68
C VAL A 148 -17.25 0.95 7.38
N HIS A 149 -16.52 1.48 6.39
CA HIS A 149 -15.20 0.95 6.02
C HIS A 149 -14.15 1.13 7.12
N VAL A 150 -14.15 2.26 7.83
CA VAL A 150 -13.27 2.49 8.99
C VAL A 150 -13.56 1.49 10.11
N ALA A 151 -14.83 1.17 10.37
CA ALA A 151 -15.23 0.19 11.38
C ALA A 151 -14.75 -1.23 11.02
N VAL A 152 -14.88 -1.63 9.75
CA VAL A 152 -14.41 -2.92 9.24
C VAL A 152 -12.88 -3.03 9.37
N LEU A 153 -12.13 -2.00 8.96
CA LEU A 153 -10.68 -1.94 9.14
C LEU A 153 -10.27 -2.11 10.60
N THR A 154 -10.89 -1.34 11.49
CA THR A 154 -10.58 -1.35 12.92
C THR A 154 -10.79 -2.74 13.51
N LYS A 155 -11.89 -3.41 13.14
CA LYS A 155 -12.19 -4.78 13.58
C LYS A 155 -11.17 -5.79 13.07
N GLY A 156 -10.77 -5.70 11.80
CA GLY A 156 -9.81 -6.63 11.21
C GLY A 156 -8.38 -6.44 11.75
N ILE A 157 -7.93 -5.20 11.94
CA ILE A 157 -6.63 -4.91 12.59
C ILE A 157 -6.61 -5.47 14.01
N LYS A 158 -7.67 -5.26 14.79
CA LYS A 158 -7.78 -5.80 16.16
C LYS A 158 -7.73 -7.32 16.18
N ALA A 159 -8.39 -7.98 15.23
CA ALA A 159 -8.33 -9.44 15.09
C ALA A 159 -6.92 -9.95 14.75
N MET A 160 -6.19 -9.25 13.88
CA MET A 160 -4.81 -9.60 13.53
C MET A 160 -3.85 -9.40 14.70
N LEU A 161 -3.95 -8.29 15.44
CA LEU A 161 -3.15 -8.04 16.64
C LEU A 161 -3.40 -9.10 17.73
N ASN A 162 -4.65 -9.51 17.92
CA ASN A 162 -5.01 -10.57 18.86
C ASN A 162 -4.48 -11.96 18.45
N ARG A 163 -4.40 -12.26 17.16
CA ARG A 163 -3.77 -13.50 16.67
C ARG A 163 -2.26 -13.45 16.84
N ASN A 164 -1.63 -12.32 16.47
CA ASN A 164 -0.17 -12.18 16.57
C ASN A 164 0.30 -12.25 18.03
N SER A 165 -0.42 -11.63 18.97
CA SER A 165 -0.12 -11.74 20.40
C SER A 165 -0.27 -13.17 20.95
N LYS A 166 -1.21 -13.97 20.44
CA LYS A 166 -1.32 -15.40 20.77
C LYS A 166 -0.16 -16.22 20.21
N ASN A 167 0.23 -15.98 18.95
CA ASN A 167 1.35 -16.68 18.32
C ASN A 167 2.69 -16.35 18.99
N ILE A 168 2.90 -15.10 19.40
CA ILE A 168 4.09 -14.68 20.16
C ILE A 168 4.14 -15.35 21.55
N ARG A 169 3.00 -15.57 22.19
CA ARG A 169 2.93 -16.32 23.46
C ARG A 169 3.27 -17.79 23.24
N ALA A 170 2.61 -18.46 22.29
CA ALA A 170 2.89 -19.86 21.95
C ALA A 170 4.37 -20.11 21.56
N PHE A 171 5.00 -19.16 20.86
CA PHE A 171 6.43 -19.22 20.55
C PHE A 171 7.33 -19.05 21.80
N LYS A 172 6.95 -18.21 22.76
CA LYS A 172 7.67 -18.07 24.03
C LYS A 172 7.50 -19.28 24.95
N ASP A 173 6.37 -19.97 24.83
CA ASP A 173 6.00 -21.11 25.67
C ASP A 173 6.53 -22.46 25.11
N GLY A 174 7.13 -22.47 23.92
CA GLY A 174 7.87 -23.62 23.37
C GLY A 174 7.05 -24.66 22.61
N ASP A 175 5.82 -24.34 22.23
CA ASP A 175 4.84 -25.29 21.64
C ASP A 175 4.93 -25.45 20.09
N LEU A 176 6.03 -25.02 19.45
CA LEU A 176 6.23 -25.11 17.99
C LEU A 176 7.63 -25.61 17.62
#